data_AF-A0A2D6N8S2-F1
#
_entry.id   AF-A0A2D6N8S2-F1
#
_cell.length_a   1.000
_cell.length_b   1.000
_cell.length_c   1.000
_cell.angle_alpha   90.00
_cell.angle_beta   90.00
_cell.angle_gamma   90.00
#
_symmetry.space_group_name_H-M   'P 1'
#
loop_
_entity.id
_entity.type
_entity.pdbx_description
1 polymer ?
#
loop_
_entity_poly.entity_id
_entity_poly.type
_entity_poly.pdbx_seq_one_letter_code
_entity_poly.pdbx_strand_id
1 'polypeptide(L)' 'MSHQSAVVLRDVSFRYPTAQDFVFEGLALHFPPGFTGVLGANGAGKSTLLALLSDSLEPTSGIIHAPGDAVYCP' A
#
# COMPACT_ATOMS: atom_id res chain seq x y z
N MET A 1 3.61 -24.33 -11.14
CA MET A 1 3.58 -24.00 -9.70
C MET A 1 2.87 -22.68 -9.58
N SER A 2 1.68 -22.66 -9.00
CA SER A 2 0.85 -21.45 -8.91
C SER A 2 1.49 -20.47 -7.93
N HIS A 3 2.12 -19.41 -8.44
CA HIS A 3 2.51 -18.28 -7.63
C HIS A 3 1.22 -17.63 -7.10
N GLN A 4 0.86 -17.90 -5.85
CA GLN A 4 -0.13 -17.07 -5.16
C GLN A 4 0.55 -15.72 -4.91
N SER A 5 0.31 -14.79 -5.83
CA SER A 5 0.89 -13.45 -5.78
C SER A 5 0.15 -12.63 -4.71
N ALA A 6 0.58 -12.77 -3.46
CA ALA A 6 0.07 -11.98 -2.33
C ALA A 6 0.79 -10.63 -2.26
N VAL A 7 0.09 -9.60 -1.80
CA VAL A 7 0.69 -8.29 -1.51
C VAL A 7 0.97 -8.21 -0.01
N VAL A 8 2.18 -7.81 0.36
CA VAL A 8 2.62 -7.73 1.76
C VAL A 8 3.26 -6.37 2.05
N LEU A 9 2.80 -5.70 3.09
CA LEU A 9 3.43 -4.50 3.66
C LEU A 9 4.04 -4.89 5.00
N ARG A 10 5.30 -4.50 5.23
CA ARG A 10 6.02 -4.70 6.48
C ARG A 10 6.50 -3.36 7.02
N ASP A 11 5.92 -2.96 8.15
CA ASP A 11 6.27 -1.74 8.91
C ASP A 11 6.34 -0.49 8.01
N VAL A 12 5.37 -0.36 7.10
CA VAL A 12 5.35 0.71 6.11
C VAL A 12 4.88 2.01 6.75
N SER A 13 5.75 3.01 6.71
CA SER A 13 5.38 4.38 7.08
C SER A 13 5.43 5.26 5.85
N PHE A 14 4.47 6.17 5.73
CA PHE A 14 4.44 7.13 4.64
C PHE A 14 3.86 8.47 5.08
N ARG A 15 4.54 9.54 4.69
CA ARG A 15 4.02 10.90 4.69
C ARG A 15 4.36 11.59 3.38
N TYR A 16 3.50 12.49 2.92
CA TYR A 16 3.84 13.35 1.80
C TYR A 16 4.99 14.30 2.17
N PRO A 17 5.85 14.72 1.23
CA PRO A 17 7.04 15.52 1.54
C PRO A 17 6.77 16.81 2.31
N THR A 18 5.60 17.42 2.12
CA THR A 18 5.20 18.67 2.78
C THR A 18 4.27 18.47 3.98
N ALA A 19 3.87 17.24 4.27
CA ALA A 19 3.00 16.92 5.39
C ALA A 19 3.80 16.85 6.70
N GLN A 20 3.22 17.37 7.78
CA GLN A 20 3.77 17.22 9.13
C GLN A 20 3.50 15.81 9.67
N ASP A 21 2.26 15.35 9.48
CA ASP A 21 1.80 14.06 9.99
C ASP A 21 1.98 12.94 8.98
N PHE A 22 2.16 11.72 9.50
CA PHE A 22 2.14 10.52 8.69
C PHE A 22 0.72 10.15 8.27
N VAL A 23 0.59 9.70 7.02
CA VAL A 23 -0.63 9.02 6.56
C VAL A 23 -0.68 7.61 7.16
N PHE A 24 0.48 6.94 7.20
CA PHE A 24 0.67 5.63 7.79
C PHE A 24 1.92 5.60 8.66
N GLU A 25 1.85 4.98 9.83
CA GLU A 25 2.98 4.74 10.74
C GLU A 25 3.02 3.25 11.07
N GLY A 26 4.05 2.53 10.59
CA GLY A 26 4.23 1.11 10.87
C GLY A 26 3.11 0.20 10.33
N LEU A 27 2.55 0.53 9.17
CA LEU A 27 1.47 -0.25 8.56
C LEU A 27 1.97 -1.64 8.13
N ALA A 28 1.37 -2.68 8.70
CA ALA A 28 1.61 -4.07 8.34
C ALA A 28 0.31 -4.71 7.84
N LEU A 29 0.31 -5.14 6.57
CA LEU A 29 -0.87 -5.70 5.89
C LEU A 29 -0.47 -6.90 5.03
N HIS A 30 -1.41 -7.84 4.88
CA HIS A 30 -1.30 -8.97 3.98
C HIS A 30 -2.59 -9.11 3.19
N PHE A 31 -2.48 -8.98 1.86
CA PHE A 31 -3.59 -9.21 0.94
C PHE A 31 -3.40 -10.57 0.26
N PRO A 32 -4.23 -11.57 0.62
CA PRO A 32 -4.19 -12.86 -0.06
C PRO A 32 -4.75 -12.72 -1.48
N PRO A 33 -4.51 -13.72 -2.35
CA PRO A 33 -5.15 -13.79 -3.65
C PRO A 33 -6.69 -13.72 -3.54
N GLY A 34 -7.32 -13.00 -4.47
CA GLY A 34 -8.76 -12.79 -4.51
C GLY A 34 -9.12 -11.31 -4.49
N PHE A 35 -10.37 -11.01 -4.16
CA PHE A 35 -10.86 -9.63 -4.08
C PHE A 35 -10.76 -9.11 -2.66
N THR A 36 -10.09 -7.97 -2.49
CA THR A 36 -10.10 -7.22 -1.22
C THR A 36 -10.70 -5.84 -1.43
N GLY A 37 -11.65 -5.47 -0.57
CA GLY A 37 -12.19 -4.11 -0.50
C GLY A 37 -11.47 -3.29 0.57
N VAL A 38 -11.00 -2.08 0.21
CA VAL A 38 -10.43 -1.11 1.16
C VAL A 38 -11.47 -0.02 1.43
N LEU A 39 -11.95 0.06 2.67
CA LEU A 39 -13.00 0.98 3.10
C LEU A 39 -12.48 1.97 4.15
N GLY A 40 -13.11 3.14 4.22
CA GLY A 40 -12.74 4.18 5.19
C GLY A 40 -13.20 5.57 4.75
N ALA A 41 -13.19 6.52 5.68
CA ALA A 41 -13.59 7.91 5.44
C ALA A 41 -12.72 8.60 4.37
N ASN A 42 -13.21 9.73 3.84
CA ASN A 42 -12.38 10.59 2.99
C ASN A 42 -11.18 11.10 3.77
N GLY A 43 -9.99 11.07 3.16
CA GLY A 43 -8.74 11.41 3.82
C GLY A 43 -8.08 10.29 4.64
N ALA A 44 -8.71 9.11 4.79
CA ALA A 44 -8.15 7.99 5.55
C ALA A 44 -6.95 7.27 4.88
N GLY A 45 -6.35 7.84 3.82
CA GLY A 45 -5.18 7.27 3.16
C GLY A 45 -5.44 6.19 2.11
N LYS A 46 -6.70 5.86 1.76
CA LYS A 46 -7.02 4.78 0.80
C LYS A 46 -6.32 4.92 -0.56
N SER A 47 -6.42 6.09 -1.20
CA SER A 47 -5.74 6.35 -2.47
C SER A 47 -4.21 6.35 -2.33
N THR A 48 -3.71 6.80 -1.18
CA THR A 48 -2.28 6.73 -0.84
C THR A 48 -1.81 5.28 -0.72
N LEU A 49 -2.59 4.41 -0.08
CA LEU A 49 -2.30 2.97 -0.02
C LEU A 49 -2.23 2.37 -1.42
N LEU A 50 -3.20 2.65 -2.29
CA LEU A 50 -3.19 2.12 -3.66
C LEU A 50 -1.98 2.62 -4.46
N ALA A 51 -1.62 3.90 -4.33
CA ALA A 51 -0.45 4.46 -5.00
C ALA A 51 0.89 3.88 -4.49
N LEU A 52 0.98 3.55 -3.19
CA LEU A 52 2.12 2.84 -2.61
C LEU A 52 2.22 1.40 -3.12
N LEU A 53 1.08 0.71 -3.26
CA LEU A 53 1.02 -0.67 -3.76
C LEU A 53 1.33 -0.80 -5.25
N SER A 54 1.19 0.30 -6.02
CA SER A 54 1.46 0.36 -7.45
C SER A 54 2.78 1.01 -7.80
N ASP A 55 3.70 1.13 -6.83
CA ASP A 55 5.01 1.79 -6.96
C ASP A 55 4.93 3.23 -7.52
N SER A 56 3.78 3.88 -7.40
CA SER A 56 3.59 5.29 -7.81
C SER A 56 4.02 6.26 -6.70
N LEU A 57 4.12 5.77 -5.47
CA LEU A 57 4.74 6.43 -4.33
C LEU A 57 5.71 5.46 -3.67
N GLU A 58 6.83 5.98 -3.17
CA GLU A 58 7.76 5.22 -2.36
C GLU A 58 7.42 5.41 -0.86
N PRO A 59 7.45 4.34 -0.06
CA PRO A 59 7.29 4.47 1.38
C PRO A 59 8.45 5.27 1.99
N THR A 60 8.18 6.02 3.07
CA THR A 60 9.25 6.70 3.83
C THR A 60 10.14 5.70 4.56
N SER A 61 9.57 4.59 5.01
CA SER A 61 10.27 3.45 5.61
C SER A 61 9.44 2.18 5.46
N GLY A 62 10.07 1.03 5.68
CA GLY A 62 9.43 -0.28 5.56
C GLY A 62 9.56 -0.87 4.15
N ILE A 63 8.88 -1.99 3.91
CA ILE A 63 9.01 -2.75 2.67
C ILE A 63 7.63 -3.15 2.16
N ILE A 64 7.42 -2.97 0.85
CA ILE A 64 6.26 -3.45 0.12
C ILE A 64 6.71 -4.58 -0.81
N HIS A 65 6.06 -5.72 -0.72
CA HIS A 65 6.19 -6.82 -1.67
C HIS A 65 4.89 -6.92 -2.44
N ALA A 66 4.92 -6.53 -3.72
CA ALA A 66 3.80 -6.65 -4.63
C ALA A 66 4.18 -7.52 -5.85
N PRO A 67 3.20 -8.17 -6.50
CA PRO A 67 3.41 -8.81 -7.78
C PRO A 67 3.85 -7.79 -8.84
N GLY A 68 4.81 -8.16 -9.70
CA GLY A 68 5.37 -7.24 -10.70
C GLY A 68 4.40 -6.79 -11.81
N ASP A 69 3.20 -7.36 -11.85
CA ASP A 69 2.11 -7.07 -12.79
C ASP A 69 0.97 -6.25 -12.15
N ALA A 70 1.22 -5.60 -11.01
CA ALA A 70 0.24 -4.71 -10.39
C ALA A 70 -0.09 -3.51 -11.30
N VAL A 71 -1.38 -3.27 -11.57
CA VAL A 71 -1.88 -2.14 -12.35
C VAL A 71 -2.77 -1.27 -11.47
N TYR A 72 -2.53 0.04 -11.48
CA TYR A 72 -3.37 1.03 -10.81
C TYR A 72 -4.25 1.77 -11.81
N CYS A 73 -5.58 1.70 -11.60
CA CYS A 73 -6.59 2.41 -12.38
C CYS A 73 -7.23 3.50 -11.49
N PRO A 74 -6.86 4.78 -11.67
CA PRO A 74 -7.36 5.89 -10.85
C PRO A 74 -8.83 6.23 -11.11
#